data_AF-A0A820B0N2-F1
#
_entry.id   AF-A0A820B0N2-F1
#
_cell.length_a   1.000
_cell.length_b   1.000
_cell.length_c   1.000
_cell.angle_alpha   90.00
_cell.angle_beta   90.00
_cell.angle_gamma   90.00
#
_symmetry.space_group_name_H-M   'P 1'
#
loop_
_entity.id
_entity.type
_entity.pdbx_description
1 polymer ?
#
loop_
_entity_poly.entity_id
_entity_poly.type
_entity_poly.pdbx_seq_one_letter_code
_entity_poly.pdbx_strand_id
1 'polypeptide(L)'
;AYKYNIHRVRRQVVLIQRIVILILVLLVLGGPYSIFIILEALSIKRAPSYSHRIGFMFISIACASSIITIIYFTRSIRKMIIEFLSIKKKSLQRNELQRLNSIQNMELTPKRMPMSTTDDTCIGIIFSLIFIFIILYNRSLRTIPNILTLNSTAAILIMSSDTLSIGIYVLYRDIKRRELQMEIEMKSLFLCHVRGYIAHMSFGALVYSYVIQACYRLVGTIFYHQFSYNNLKIYMYAICAQWIFSILQLLPIILGNNQIYIKHEYLCQFAIENSKGICYTNFTNYMIPVIIIMIIYYKITRSVGEKENNGTYRYNIHRTRRQVVLTQRILILIAILFVLGGPYTVFIILEALSIAS
;
A
#
# COMPACT_ATOMS: atom_id res chain seq x y z
N ALA A 1 7.78 36.17 -9.46
CA ALA A 1 8.33 35.23 -8.46
C ALA A 1 7.30 34.69 -7.45
N TYR A 2 6.47 35.53 -6.81
CA TYR A 2 5.59 35.12 -5.70
C TYR A 2 4.51 34.07 -6.05
N LYS A 3 3.80 34.25 -7.19
CA LYS A 3 2.73 33.34 -7.65
C LYS A 3 3.24 31.93 -7.99
N TYR A 4 4.44 31.83 -8.56
CA TYR A 4 5.13 30.57 -8.84
C TYR A 4 5.45 29.83 -7.55
N ASN A 5 5.92 30.57 -6.55
CA ASN A 5 6.19 30.01 -5.24
C ASN A 5 4.92 29.37 -4.72
N ILE A 6 3.82 30.09 -4.46
CA ILE A 6 2.56 29.58 -3.86
C ILE A 6 2.12 28.21 -4.42
N HIS A 7 2.08 28.07 -5.75
CA HIS A 7 1.66 26.84 -6.40
C HIS A 7 2.52 25.61 -6.04
N ARG A 8 3.83 25.77 -5.81
CA ARG A 8 4.75 24.68 -5.46
C ARG A 8 4.43 24.05 -4.11
N VAL A 9 4.31 24.83 -3.03
CA VAL A 9 3.95 24.29 -1.69
C VAL A 9 2.54 23.71 -1.69
N ARG A 10 1.57 24.31 -2.38
CA ARG A 10 0.22 23.72 -2.43
C ARG A 10 0.26 22.31 -3.04
N ARG A 11 1.20 22.02 -3.95
CA ARG A 11 1.44 20.65 -4.45
C ARG A 11 2.11 19.77 -3.38
N GLN A 12 3.14 20.26 -2.70
CA GLN A 12 3.84 19.51 -1.64
C GLN A 12 2.92 19.13 -0.47
N VAL A 13 2.04 20.03 -0.03
CA VAL A 13 1.00 19.81 0.99
C VAL A 13 0.06 18.66 0.62
N VAL A 14 -0.40 18.63 -0.62
CA VAL A 14 -1.31 17.58 -1.10
C VAL A 14 -0.60 16.24 -1.17
N LEU A 15 0.67 16.24 -1.60
CA LEU A 15 1.49 15.04 -1.60
C LEU A 15 1.68 14.52 -0.16
N ILE A 16 1.95 15.40 0.80
CA ILE A 16 2.03 15.07 2.22
C ILE A 16 0.75 14.38 2.71
N GLN A 17 -0.42 14.99 2.49
CA GLN A 17 -1.70 14.38 2.86
C GLN A 17 -1.93 12.99 2.25
N ARG A 18 -1.46 12.75 1.02
CA ARG A 18 -1.56 11.42 0.38
C ARG A 18 -0.84 10.35 1.19
N ILE A 19 0.39 10.64 1.59
CA ILE A 19 1.20 9.67 2.34
C ILE A 19 0.63 9.46 3.73
N VAL A 20 0.18 10.52 4.42
CA VAL A 20 -0.54 10.41 5.71
C VAL A 20 -1.66 9.40 5.59
N ILE A 21 -2.56 9.59 4.63
CA ILE A 21 -3.79 8.81 4.55
C ILE A 21 -3.48 7.39 4.09
N LEU A 22 -2.51 7.22 3.20
CA LEU A 22 -2.10 5.92 2.77
C LEU A 22 -1.42 5.12 3.91
N ILE A 23 -0.60 5.78 4.73
CA ILE A 23 -0.03 5.19 5.94
C ILE A 23 -1.15 4.81 6.93
N LEU A 24 -2.18 5.66 7.07
CA LEU A 24 -3.33 5.40 7.95
C LEU A 24 -4.15 4.22 7.48
N VAL A 25 -4.33 4.11 6.17
CA VAL A 25 -4.98 2.99 5.55
C VAL A 25 -4.20 1.71 5.82
N LEU A 26 -2.88 1.71 5.58
CA LEU A 26 -2.03 0.55 5.88
C LEU A 26 -2.03 0.19 7.37
N LEU A 27 -2.26 1.16 8.24
CA LEU A 27 -2.33 0.97 9.69
C LEU A 27 -3.60 0.34 10.19
N VAL A 28 -4.72 0.95 9.84
CA VAL A 28 -6.04 0.51 10.27
C VAL A 28 -6.30 -0.90 9.76
N LEU A 29 -5.64 -1.29 8.67
CA LEU A 29 -5.88 -2.56 8.00
C LEU A 29 -4.73 -3.56 8.23
N GLY A 30 -3.49 -3.13 8.46
CA GLY A 30 -2.40 -4.01 8.89
C GLY A 30 -2.42 -4.35 10.39
N GLY A 31 -3.03 -3.49 11.21
CA GLY A 31 -3.19 -3.69 12.65
C GLY A 31 -4.00 -4.94 13.02
N PRO A 32 -5.18 -5.17 12.42
CA PRO A 32 -5.95 -6.40 12.64
C PRO A 32 -5.15 -7.67 12.33
N TYR A 33 -4.42 -7.73 11.21
CA TYR A 33 -3.56 -8.87 10.87
C TYR A 33 -2.49 -9.12 11.95
N SER A 34 -1.82 -8.05 12.37
CA SER A 34 -0.82 -8.07 13.45
C SER A 34 -1.42 -8.61 14.75
N ILE A 35 -2.63 -8.15 15.11
CA ILE A 35 -3.37 -8.61 16.30
C ILE A 35 -3.74 -10.09 16.17
N PHE A 36 -4.21 -10.55 15.01
CA PHE A 36 -4.57 -11.96 14.81
C PHE A 36 -3.39 -12.89 14.97
N ILE A 37 -2.20 -12.52 14.49
CA ILE A 37 -1.00 -13.34 14.69
C ILE A 37 -0.57 -13.35 16.16
N ILE A 38 -0.60 -12.18 16.83
CA ILE A 38 -0.30 -12.12 18.27
C ILE A 38 -1.29 -13.00 19.05
N LEU A 39 -2.59 -12.94 18.72
CA LEU A 39 -3.61 -13.77 19.35
C LEU A 39 -3.41 -15.26 19.08
N GLU A 40 -3.05 -15.62 17.85
CA GLU A 40 -2.76 -17.00 17.46
C GLU A 40 -1.61 -17.58 18.27
N ALA A 41 -0.54 -16.82 18.42
CA ALA A 41 0.66 -17.30 19.08
C ALA A 41 0.60 -17.16 20.62
N LEU A 42 -0.22 -16.24 21.18
CA LEU A 42 -0.59 -16.25 22.60
C LEU A 42 -1.57 -17.38 22.96
N SER A 43 -2.39 -17.84 22.01
CA SER A 43 -3.39 -18.89 22.23
C SER A 43 -2.75 -20.29 22.13
N ILE A 44 -2.05 -20.69 23.19
CA ILE A 44 -1.20 -21.90 23.29
C ILE A 44 -1.83 -23.24 22.82
N LYS A 45 -3.14 -23.37 22.50
CA LYS A 45 -3.68 -24.63 21.95
C LYS A 45 -4.79 -24.55 20.88
N ARG A 46 -5.37 -23.39 20.54
CA ARG A 46 -6.50 -23.30 19.60
C ARG A 46 -6.61 -21.93 18.92
N ALA A 47 -5.62 -21.55 18.12
CA ALA A 47 -5.87 -20.47 17.17
C ALA A 47 -7.00 -20.88 16.22
N PRO A 48 -7.94 -19.96 15.88
CA PRO A 48 -9.00 -20.27 14.94
C PRO A 48 -8.39 -20.56 13.57
N SER A 49 -8.81 -21.65 12.91
CA SER A 49 -8.33 -22.13 11.59
C SER A 49 -8.55 -21.17 10.41
N TYR A 50 -8.91 -19.92 10.69
CA TYR A 50 -9.27 -18.89 9.72
C TYR A 50 -8.52 -17.57 9.96
N SER A 51 -7.60 -17.51 10.94
CA SER A 51 -6.83 -16.29 11.29
C SER A 51 -6.13 -15.70 10.07
N HIS A 52 -5.42 -16.52 9.30
CA HIS A 52 -4.69 -16.06 8.13
C HIS A 52 -5.61 -15.60 7.00
N ARG A 53 -6.74 -16.29 6.78
CA ARG A 53 -7.73 -15.90 5.77
C ARG A 53 -8.28 -14.51 6.09
N ILE A 54 -8.64 -14.27 7.35
CA ILE A 54 -9.07 -12.95 7.84
C ILE A 54 -7.98 -11.91 7.61
N GLY A 55 -6.71 -12.26 7.88
CA GLY A 55 -5.54 -11.45 7.57
C GLY A 55 -5.48 -10.98 6.11
N PHE A 56 -5.61 -11.89 5.16
CA PHE A 56 -5.63 -11.57 3.73
C PHE A 56 -6.80 -10.66 3.32
N MET A 57 -7.96 -10.78 3.97
CA MET A 57 -9.08 -9.86 3.74
C MET A 57 -8.72 -8.43 4.13
N PHE A 58 -8.09 -8.26 5.30
CA PHE A 58 -7.64 -6.95 5.74
C PHE A 58 -6.58 -6.35 4.80
N ILE A 59 -5.63 -7.16 4.32
CA ILE A 59 -4.64 -6.72 3.32
C ILE A 59 -5.35 -6.27 2.03
N SER A 60 -6.36 -7.01 1.58
CA SER A 60 -7.15 -6.67 0.39
C SER A 60 -7.87 -5.33 0.52
N ILE A 61 -8.55 -5.14 1.65
CA ILE A 61 -9.22 -3.87 1.99
C ILE A 61 -8.18 -2.75 2.04
N ALA A 62 -6.96 -3.02 2.55
CA ALA A 62 -5.86 -2.06 2.61
C ALA A 62 -5.39 -1.62 1.23
N CYS A 63 -5.22 -2.56 0.32
CA CYS A 63 -4.90 -2.27 -1.07
C CYS A 63 -5.96 -1.40 -1.73
N ALA A 64 -7.24 -1.80 -1.62
CA ALA A 64 -8.37 -1.12 -2.24
C ALA A 64 -8.52 0.31 -1.72
N SER A 65 -8.50 0.49 -0.40
CA SER A 65 -8.59 1.82 0.21
C SER A 65 -7.36 2.68 -0.06
N SER A 66 -6.16 2.07 -0.19
CA SER A 66 -4.93 2.79 -0.55
C SER A 66 -5.02 3.34 -1.97
N ILE A 67 -5.49 2.54 -2.92
CA ILE A 67 -5.62 3.00 -4.31
C ILE A 67 -6.72 4.05 -4.47
N ILE A 68 -7.86 3.86 -3.79
CA ILE A 68 -8.95 4.86 -3.77
C ILE A 68 -8.43 6.19 -3.20
N THR A 69 -7.67 6.13 -2.11
CA THR A 69 -7.01 7.29 -1.51
C THR A 69 -6.06 7.96 -2.50
N ILE A 70 -5.17 7.19 -3.14
CA ILE A 70 -4.22 7.70 -4.15
C ILE A 70 -4.98 8.44 -5.26
N ILE A 71 -6.04 7.85 -5.80
CA ILE A 71 -6.86 8.44 -6.86
C ILE A 71 -7.54 9.73 -6.38
N TYR A 72 -8.22 9.67 -5.24
CA TYR A 72 -8.98 10.78 -4.68
C TYR A 72 -8.10 12.03 -4.48
N PHE A 73 -6.90 11.83 -3.93
CA PHE A 73 -5.99 12.93 -3.66
C PHE A 73 -5.16 13.35 -4.87
N THR A 74 -5.08 12.53 -5.92
CA THR A 74 -4.40 12.89 -7.17
C THR A 74 -5.19 13.91 -7.95
N ARG A 75 -5.00 15.19 -7.61
CA ARG A 75 -5.73 16.34 -8.19
C ARG A 75 -5.84 16.30 -9.71
N SER A 76 -4.77 15.94 -10.42
CA SER A 76 -4.81 15.88 -11.88
C SER A 76 -5.80 14.83 -12.38
N ILE A 77 -5.83 13.68 -11.72
CA ILE A 77 -6.77 12.59 -12.00
C ILE A 77 -8.17 12.98 -11.54
N ARG A 78 -8.33 13.50 -10.33
CA ARG A 78 -9.63 14.00 -9.84
C ARG A 78 -10.24 15.03 -10.79
N LYS A 79 -9.45 15.98 -11.32
CA LYS A 79 -9.93 16.95 -12.31
C LYS A 79 -10.41 16.26 -13.58
N MET A 80 -9.61 15.33 -14.12
CA MET A 80 -9.97 14.54 -15.29
C MET A 80 -11.24 13.71 -15.07
N ILE A 81 -11.38 13.08 -13.90
CA ILE A 81 -12.58 12.32 -13.51
C ILE A 81 -13.79 13.26 -13.42
N ILE A 82 -13.67 14.42 -12.77
CA ILE A 82 -14.76 15.40 -12.67
C ILE A 82 -15.17 15.89 -14.06
N GLU A 83 -14.21 16.16 -14.93
CA GLU A 83 -14.45 16.60 -16.31
C GLU A 83 -15.18 15.50 -17.10
N PHE A 84 -14.70 14.26 -17.03
CA PHE A 84 -15.35 13.11 -17.65
C PHE A 84 -16.77 12.86 -17.12
N LEU A 85 -16.95 12.92 -15.79
CA LEU A 85 -18.27 12.80 -15.16
C LEU A 85 -19.20 13.96 -15.55
N SER A 86 -18.66 15.17 -15.74
CA SER A 86 -19.45 16.32 -16.19
C SER A 86 -19.92 16.16 -17.65
N ILE A 87 -19.09 15.56 -18.52
CA ILE A 87 -19.45 15.23 -19.90
C ILE A 87 -20.52 14.14 -19.89
N LYS A 88 -20.32 13.08 -19.12
CA LYS A 88 -21.28 11.96 -19.02
C LYS A 88 -22.61 12.41 -18.40
N LYS A 89 -22.60 13.30 -17.41
CA LYS A 89 -23.83 13.88 -16.83
C LYS A 89 -24.60 14.67 -17.89
N LYS A 90 -23.92 15.45 -18.73
CA LYS A 90 -24.55 16.18 -19.85
C LYS A 90 -25.12 15.23 -20.92
N SER A 91 -24.48 14.10 -21.22
CA SER A 91 -25.03 13.11 -22.15
C SER A 91 -26.19 12.33 -21.54
N LEU A 92 -26.10 11.98 -20.24
CA LEU A 92 -27.15 11.26 -19.53
C LEU A 92 -28.41 12.12 -19.36
N GLN A 93 -28.27 13.41 -19.01
CA GLN A 93 -29.41 14.33 -18.94
C GLN A 93 -30.12 14.50 -20.29
N ARG A 94 -29.40 14.43 -21.43
CA ARG A 94 -30.05 14.42 -22.76
C ARG A 94 -30.85 13.14 -22.99
N ASN A 95 -30.32 12.00 -22.56
CA ASN A 95 -30.97 10.70 -22.75
C ASN A 95 -32.13 10.48 -21.76
N GLU A 96 -32.03 10.98 -20.52
CA GLU A 96 -33.11 10.97 -19.52
C GLU A 96 -34.24 11.92 -19.91
N LEU A 97 -33.93 13.09 -20.49
CA LEU A 97 -34.96 13.97 -21.06
C LEU A 97 -35.73 13.30 -22.21
N GLN A 98 -35.12 12.31 -22.90
CA GLN A 98 -35.79 11.48 -23.91
C GLN A 98 -36.50 10.25 -23.34
N ARG A 99 -36.05 9.69 -22.21
CA ARG A 99 -36.65 8.51 -21.56
C ARG A 99 -37.75 8.83 -20.54
N LEU A 100 -37.73 10.01 -19.93
CA LEU A 100 -38.82 10.52 -19.07
C LEU A 100 -40.12 10.76 -19.85
N ASN A 101 -40.07 10.73 -21.19
CA ASN A 101 -41.24 10.72 -22.04
C ASN A 101 -41.81 9.32 -22.31
N SER A 102 -41.14 8.22 -21.89
CA SER A 102 -41.54 6.88 -22.33
C SER A 102 -41.82 5.84 -21.26
N ILE A 103 -41.31 5.91 -20.03
CA ILE A 103 -41.57 4.81 -19.07
C ILE A 103 -41.74 5.31 -17.64
N GLN A 104 -43.01 5.29 -17.22
CA GLN A 104 -43.48 5.13 -15.86
C GLN A 104 -43.61 3.61 -15.61
N ASN A 105 -43.16 3.15 -14.42
CA ASN A 105 -43.25 1.78 -13.86
C ASN A 105 -42.10 0.81 -14.18
N MET A 106 -41.22 0.61 -13.20
CA MET A 106 -40.83 -0.73 -12.72
C MET A 106 -40.03 -0.62 -11.42
N GLU A 107 -40.54 -1.27 -10.37
CA GLU A 107 -39.83 -1.53 -9.12
C GLU A 107 -38.83 -2.67 -9.29
N LEU A 108 -37.66 -2.54 -8.65
CA LEU A 108 -36.68 -3.62 -8.52
C LEU A 108 -36.33 -3.82 -7.04
N THR A 109 -36.58 -5.02 -6.53
CA THR A 109 -36.12 -5.47 -5.22
C THR A 109 -34.74 -6.12 -5.31
N PRO A 110 -33.73 -5.71 -4.52
CA PRO A 110 -32.39 -6.31 -4.57
C PRO A 110 -32.27 -7.53 -3.64
N LYS A 111 -31.77 -8.64 -4.17
CA LYS A 111 -31.40 -9.85 -3.42
C LYS A 111 -29.89 -9.79 -3.08
N ARG A 112 -29.55 -9.70 -1.79
CA ARG A 112 -28.16 -9.69 -1.29
C ARG A 112 -27.58 -11.10 -1.25
N MET A 113 -26.42 -11.30 -1.89
CA MET A 113 -25.52 -12.42 -1.61
C MET A 113 -24.33 -11.94 -0.77
N PRO A 114 -23.83 -12.75 0.18
CA PRO A 114 -22.64 -12.44 0.94
C PRO A 114 -21.39 -12.84 0.14
N MET A 115 -20.70 -11.86 -0.43
CA MET A 115 -19.45 -12.07 -1.18
C MET A 115 -18.51 -10.90 -0.89
N SER A 116 -17.91 -10.84 0.29
CA SER A 116 -17.29 -9.59 0.78
C SER A 116 -15.80 -9.43 0.49
N THR A 117 -15.09 -10.41 -0.09
CA THR A 117 -13.61 -10.38 -0.09
C THR A 117 -12.97 -10.46 -1.48
N THR A 118 -13.59 -11.20 -2.40
CA THR A 118 -13.25 -11.14 -3.83
C THR A 118 -13.53 -9.76 -4.40
N ASP A 119 -14.59 -9.11 -3.95
CA ASP A 119 -15.05 -7.84 -4.51
C ASP A 119 -14.04 -6.72 -4.26
N ASP A 120 -13.46 -6.63 -3.05
CA ASP A 120 -12.49 -5.61 -2.70
C ASP A 120 -11.18 -5.73 -3.47
N THR A 121 -10.67 -6.95 -3.66
CA THR A 121 -9.45 -7.18 -4.47
C THR A 121 -9.66 -6.78 -5.93
N CYS A 122 -10.81 -7.15 -6.51
CA CYS A 122 -11.19 -6.78 -7.88
C CYS A 122 -11.28 -5.25 -8.03
N ILE A 123 -11.88 -4.57 -7.06
CA ILE A 123 -11.93 -3.10 -7.02
C ILE A 123 -10.52 -2.51 -7.00
N GLY A 124 -9.62 -3.04 -6.15
CA GLY A 124 -8.23 -2.63 -6.08
C GLY A 124 -7.47 -2.77 -7.41
N ILE A 125 -7.65 -3.90 -8.10
CA ILE A 125 -7.06 -4.18 -9.41
C ILE A 125 -7.59 -3.20 -10.47
N ILE A 126 -8.92 -3.05 -10.56
CA ILE A 126 -9.57 -2.18 -11.55
C ILE A 126 -9.08 -0.73 -11.38
N PHE A 127 -9.10 -0.21 -10.15
CA PHE A 127 -8.63 1.16 -9.89
C PHE A 127 -7.14 1.34 -10.18
N SER A 128 -6.31 0.33 -9.87
CA SER A 128 -4.88 0.37 -10.17
C SER A 128 -4.62 0.40 -11.68
N LEU A 129 -5.32 -0.43 -12.46
CA LEU A 129 -5.23 -0.44 -13.92
C LEU A 129 -5.69 0.88 -14.53
N ILE A 130 -6.82 1.43 -14.08
CA ILE A 130 -7.31 2.74 -14.52
C ILE A 130 -6.28 3.83 -14.23
N PHE A 131 -5.71 3.85 -13.02
CA PHE A 131 -4.71 4.84 -12.63
C PHE A 131 -3.44 4.75 -13.49
N ILE A 132 -2.93 3.54 -13.72
CA ILE A 132 -1.77 3.28 -14.57
C ILE A 132 -2.06 3.75 -16.00
N PHE A 133 -3.20 3.37 -16.56
CA PHE A 133 -3.62 3.76 -17.89
C PHE A 133 -3.69 5.29 -18.06
N ILE A 134 -4.29 6.00 -17.11
CA ILE A 134 -4.40 7.47 -17.14
C ILE A 134 -3.01 8.15 -17.20
N ILE A 135 -2.05 7.68 -16.40
CA ILE A 135 -0.70 8.26 -16.36
C ILE A 135 0.09 7.91 -17.63
N LEU A 136 -0.04 6.68 -18.13
CA LEU A 136 0.64 6.25 -19.35
C LEU A 136 0.10 6.99 -20.57
N TYR A 137 -1.22 7.14 -20.68
CA TYR A 137 -1.87 7.83 -21.79
C TYR A 137 -1.56 9.33 -21.82
N ASN A 138 -1.67 10.00 -20.67
CA ASN A 138 -1.51 11.45 -20.61
C ASN A 138 -0.07 11.88 -20.28
N ARG A 139 0.73 12.21 -21.30
CA ARG A 139 2.12 12.68 -21.15
C ARG A 139 2.27 13.87 -20.20
N SER A 140 1.28 14.77 -20.11
CA SER A 140 1.33 15.93 -19.21
C SER A 140 1.32 15.54 -17.72
N LEU A 141 0.89 14.32 -17.40
CA LEU A 141 0.84 13.79 -16.05
C LEU A 141 2.15 13.12 -15.62
N ARG A 142 3.15 12.95 -16.50
CA ARG A 142 4.43 12.27 -16.22
C ARG A 142 5.41 13.13 -15.42
N THR A 143 4.93 13.69 -14.32
CA THR A 143 5.75 14.40 -13.33
C THR A 143 6.40 13.40 -12.37
N ILE A 144 7.57 13.73 -11.80
CA ILE A 144 8.28 12.86 -10.86
C ILE A 144 7.36 12.32 -9.74
N PRO A 145 6.54 13.14 -9.03
CA PRO A 145 5.64 12.64 -8.00
C PRO A 145 4.62 11.62 -8.53
N ASN A 146 4.11 11.82 -9.74
CA ASN A 146 3.14 10.92 -10.33
C ASN A 146 3.79 9.61 -10.79
N ILE A 147 5.05 9.64 -11.24
CA ILE A 147 5.82 8.44 -11.57
C ILE A 147 6.15 7.64 -10.30
N LEU A 148 6.53 8.30 -9.21
CA LEU A 148 6.71 7.65 -7.92
C LEU A 148 5.39 7.07 -7.37
N THR A 149 4.26 7.74 -7.62
CA THR A 149 2.93 7.23 -7.26
C THR A 149 2.56 6.03 -8.13
N LEU A 150 2.88 6.09 -9.44
CA LEU A 150 2.69 4.98 -10.39
C LEU A 150 3.45 3.73 -9.94
N ASN A 151 4.68 3.90 -9.43
CA ASN A 151 5.47 2.81 -8.88
C ASN A 151 4.78 2.12 -7.69
N SER A 152 4.29 2.89 -6.72
CA SER A 152 3.50 2.33 -5.62
C SER A 152 2.22 1.66 -6.10
N THR A 153 1.52 2.24 -7.08
CA THR A 153 0.32 1.63 -7.67
C THR A 153 0.63 0.32 -8.38
N ALA A 154 1.78 0.21 -9.06
CA ALA A 154 2.22 -1.04 -9.69
C ALA A 154 2.48 -2.13 -8.64
N ALA A 155 3.12 -1.79 -7.51
CA ALA A 155 3.29 -2.73 -6.40
C ALA A 155 1.93 -3.16 -5.80
N ILE A 156 0.98 -2.23 -5.60
CA ILE A 156 -0.40 -2.56 -5.15
C ILE A 156 -1.10 -3.48 -6.15
N LEU A 157 -0.96 -3.24 -7.45
CA LEU A 157 -1.56 -4.07 -8.49
C LEU A 157 -1.04 -5.52 -8.41
N ILE A 158 0.27 -5.71 -8.30
CA ILE A 158 0.87 -7.04 -8.17
C ILE A 158 0.36 -7.71 -6.89
N MET A 159 0.39 -7.00 -5.75
CA MET A 159 -0.08 -7.52 -4.47
C MET A 159 -1.57 -7.90 -4.49
N SER A 160 -2.41 -7.06 -5.10
CA SER A 160 -3.86 -7.33 -5.23
C SER A 160 -4.14 -8.51 -6.17
N SER A 161 -3.37 -8.62 -7.25
CA SER A 161 -3.50 -9.73 -8.21
C SER A 161 -3.06 -11.06 -7.59
N ASP A 162 -1.98 -11.05 -6.82
CA ASP A 162 -1.52 -12.22 -6.08
C ASP A 162 -2.52 -12.63 -5.00
N THR A 163 -3.06 -11.66 -4.24
CA THR A 163 -4.09 -11.92 -3.23
C THR A 163 -5.37 -12.50 -3.86
N LEU A 164 -5.79 -12.01 -5.02
CA LEU A 164 -6.89 -12.58 -5.78
C LEU A 164 -6.56 -14.01 -6.26
N SER A 165 -5.35 -14.25 -6.76
CA SER A 165 -4.89 -15.59 -7.18
C SER A 165 -4.91 -16.59 -6.01
N ILE A 166 -4.47 -16.16 -4.83
CA ILE A 166 -4.54 -16.92 -3.58
C ILE A 166 -6.01 -17.19 -3.21
N GLY A 167 -6.87 -16.17 -3.22
CA GLY A 167 -8.29 -16.31 -2.90
C GLY A 167 -9.03 -17.27 -3.83
N ILE A 168 -8.80 -17.17 -5.14
CA ILE A 168 -9.34 -18.10 -6.15
C ILE A 168 -8.85 -19.53 -5.89
N TYR A 169 -7.56 -19.69 -5.57
CA TYR A 169 -6.99 -21.01 -5.29
C TYR A 169 -7.59 -21.65 -4.04
N VAL A 170 -7.71 -20.88 -2.95
CA VAL A 170 -8.33 -21.34 -1.71
C VAL A 170 -9.80 -21.71 -1.96
N LEU A 171 -10.56 -20.87 -2.68
CA LEU A 171 -11.95 -21.15 -3.04
C LEU A 171 -12.08 -22.42 -3.90
N TYR A 172 -11.23 -22.56 -4.92
CA TYR A 172 -11.18 -23.74 -5.76
C TYR A 172 -10.91 -25.01 -4.94
N ARG A 173 -9.97 -24.94 -3.99
CA ARG A 173 -9.65 -26.05 -3.09
C ARG A 173 -10.79 -26.35 -2.12
N ASP A 174 -11.45 -25.35 -1.57
CA ASP A 174 -12.60 -25.55 -0.67
C ASP A 174 -13.78 -26.22 -1.40
N ILE A 175 -14.02 -25.87 -2.68
CA ILE A 175 -15.04 -26.51 -3.52
C ILE A 175 -14.65 -27.97 -3.83
N LYS A 176 -13.39 -28.19 -4.25
CA LYS A 176 -12.89 -29.49 -4.68
C LYS A 176 -12.50 -30.44 -3.54
N ARG A 177 -12.44 -29.96 -2.29
CA ARG A 177 -12.15 -30.73 -1.07
C ARG A 177 -13.03 -31.97 -0.92
N ARG A 178 -14.15 -32.04 -1.65
CA ARG A 178 -15.08 -33.16 -1.64
C ARG A 178 -14.70 -34.36 -2.51
N GLU A 179 -13.72 -34.29 -3.42
CA GLU A 179 -13.60 -35.32 -4.47
C GLU A 179 -12.29 -36.11 -4.61
N LEU A 180 -11.08 -35.63 -4.28
CA LEU A 180 -9.89 -36.50 -4.36
C LEU A 180 -8.66 -35.89 -3.66
N GLN A 181 -8.03 -36.65 -2.76
CA GLN A 181 -7.16 -36.09 -1.71
C GLN A 181 -5.64 -36.26 -1.92
N MET A 182 -5.14 -37.03 -2.90
CA MET A 182 -3.71 -37.43 -2.89
C MET A 182 -2.84 -37.05 -4.10
N GLU A 183 -3.36 -36.79 -5.31
CA GLU A 183 -2.47 -36.66 -6.49
C GLU A 183 -2.00 -35.23 -6.82
N ILE A 184 -2.53 -34.20 -6.15
CA ILE A 184 -2.29 -32.77 -6.49
C ILE A 184 -1.31 -32.10 -5.51
N GLU A 185 -0.48 -32.83 -4.77
CA GLU A 185 0.40 -32.23 -3.75
C GLU A 185 1.66 -31.56 -4.35
N MET A 186 2.38 -32.19 -5.30
CA MET A 186 3.66 -31.64 -5.78
C MET A 186 3.56 -30.35 -6.62
N LYS A 187 2.71 -30.31 -7.65
CA LYS A 187 2.56 -29.09 -8.49
C LYS A 187 1.97 -27.92 -7.69
N SER A 188 1.22 -28.23 -6.63
CA SER A 188 0.67 -27.22 -5.74
C SER A 188 1.72 -26.54 -4.87
N LEU A 189 2.78 -27.27 -4.48
CA LEU A 189 3.82 -26.76 -3.60
C LEU A 189 4.64 -25.65 -4.28
N PHE A 190 5.11 -25.87 -5.51
CA PHE A 190 5.88 -24.86 -6.26
C PHE A 190 5.10 -23.56 -6.46
N LEU A 191 3.85 -23.64 -6.95
CA LEU A 191 3.01 -22.45 -7.15
C LEU A 191 2.70 -21.71 -5.84
N CYS A 192 2.61 -22.47 -4.75
CA CYS A 192 2.37 -21.94 -3.43
C CYS A 192 3.59 -21.15 -2.91
N HIS A 193 4.81 -21.67 -3.09
CA HIS A 193 6.05 -20.92 -2.81
C HIS A 193 6.17 -19.65 -3.66
N VAL A 194 5.87 -19.76 -4.96
CA VAL A 194 5.91 -18.60 -5.88
C VAL A 194 4.93 -17.51 -5.44
N ARG A 195 3.70 -17.87 -5.06
CA ARG A 195 2.71 -16.91 -4.52
C ARG A 195 3.19 -16.25 -3.23
N GLY A 196 3.63 -17.05 -2.25
CA GLY A 196 4.18 -16.51 -1.00
C GLY A 196 5.33 -15.53 -1.25
N TYR A 197 6.23 -15.87 -2.18
CA TYR A 197 7.29 -14.97 -2.62
C TYR A 197 6.77 -13.68 -3.24
N ILE A 198 5.82 -13.76 -4.18
CA ILE A 198 5.25 -12.59 -4.84
C ILE A 198 4.55 -11.68 -3.82
N ALA A 199 3.82 -12.25 -2.86
CA ALA A 199 3.20 -11.50 -1.77
C ALA A 199 4.24 -10.68 -0.98
N HIS A 200 5.30 -11.32 -0.48
CA HIS A 200 6.33 -10.61 0.29
C HIS A 200 7.13 -9.62 -0.56
N MET A 201 7.42 -9.96 -1.82
CA MET A 201 8.17 -9.12 -2.74
C MET A 201 7.40 -7.86 -3.11
N SER A 202 6.10 -8.00 -3.39
CA SER A 202 5.21 -6.87 -3.69
C SER A 202 4.97 -5.98 -2.47
N PHE A 203 4.88 -6.56 -1.27
CA PHE A 203 4.83 -5.80 -0.02
C PHE A 203 6.12 -5.00 0.22
N GLY A 204 7.29 -5.62 0.11
CA GLY A 204 8.57 -4.92 0.20
C GLY A 204 8.68 -3.80 -0.84
N ALA A 205 8.31 -4.08 -2.10
CA ALA A 205 8.31 -3.09 -3.16
C ALA A 205 7.39 -1.89 -2.86
N LEU A 206 6.24 -2.14 -2.25
CA LEU A 206 5.30 -1.10 -1.84
C LEU A 206 5.90 -0.19 -0.75
N VAL A 207 6.47 -0.79 0.29
CA VAL A 207 7.01 -0.04 1.44
C VAL A 207 8.25 0.76 1.03
N TYR A 208 9.18 0.16 0.28
CA TYR A 208 10.36 0.87 -0.23
C TYR A 208 9.99 1.94 -1.27
N SER A 209 8.87 1.82 -1.99
CA SER A 209 8.36 2.92 -2.82
C SER A 209 8.06 4.17 -1.98
N TYR A 210 7.58 4.01 -0.75
CA TYR A 210 7.36 5.14 0.16
C TYR A 210 8.64 5.74 0.69
N VAL A 211 9.70 4.93 0.86
CA VAL A 211 11.05 5.45 1.16
C VAL A 211 11.51 6.38 0.03
N ILE A 212 11.41 5.95 -1.23
CA ILE A 212 11.79 6.80 -2.37
C ILE A 212 10.94 8.08 -2.41
N GLN A 213 9.64 7.99 -2.15
CA GLN A 213 8.77 9.17 -2.06
C GLN A 213 9.15 10.12 -0.91
N ALA A 214 9.61 9.59 0.23
CA ALA A 214 10.12 10.38 1.34
C ALA A 214 11.44 11.06 0.97
N CYS A 215 12.37 10.33 0.35
CA CYS A 215 13.64 10.87 -0.17
C CYS A 215 13.41 12.00 -1.17
N TYR A 216 12.50 11.82 -2.15
CA TYR A 216 12.10 12.86 -3.09
C TYR A 216 11.67 14.16 -2.39
N ARG A 217 10.94 14.04 -1.27
CA ARG A 217 10.47 15.20 -0.48
C ARG A 217 11.58 15.84 0.34
N LEU A 218 12.48 15.03 0.88
CA LEU A 218 13.66 15.51 1.59
C LEU A 218 14.48 16.41 0.65
N VAL A 219 14.80 15.89 -0.54
CA VAL A 219 15.51 16.62 -1.60
C VAL A 219 14.75 17.89 -1.98
N GLY A 220 13.45 17.78 -2.24
CA GLY A 220 12.63 18.92 -2.65
C GLY A 220 12.42 20.01 -1.60
N THR A 221 12.57 19.70 -0.31
CA THR A 221 12.33 20.63 0.81
C THR A 221 13.63 21.22 1.37
N ILE A 222 14.63 20.37 1.63
CA ILE A 222 15.91 20.79 2.22
C ILE A 222 16.85 21.29 1.13
N PHE A 223 17.04 20.52 0.07
CA PHE A 223 18.03 20.78 -0.98
C PHE A 223 17.46 21.54 -2.18
N TYR A 224 16.46 22.41 -1.96
CA TYR A 224 15.70 23.06 -3.03
C TYR A 224 16.57 23.89 -4.00
N HIS A 225 17.73 24.37 -3.55
CA HIS A 225 18.65 25.20 -4.32
C HIS A 225 19.59 24.38 -5.22
N GLN A 226 19.77 23.09 -4.94
CA GLN A 226 20.63 22.21 -5.73
C GLN A 226 19.78 21.53 -6.82
N PHE A 227 19.54 22.26 -7.91
CA PHE A 227 18.64 21.87 -9.01
C PHE A 227 18.99 20.50 -9.64
N SER A 228 20.25 20.06 -9.54
CA SER A 228 20.75 18.80 -10.11
C SER A 228 20.07 17.54 -9.54
N TYR A 229 19.67 17.55 -8.27
CA TYR A 229 19.09 16.36 -7.61
C TYR A 229 17.61 16.10 -7.93
N ASN A 230 16.95 16.98 -8.68
CA ASN A 230 15.56 16.82 -9.08
C ASN A 230 15.41 16.34 -10.54
N ASN A 231 16.36 15.53 -11.00
CA ASN A 231 16.33 14.92 -12.31
C ASN A 231 15.49 13.62 -12.29
N LEU A 232 14.57 13.49 -13.24
CA LEU A 232 13.74 12.28 -13.39
C LEU A 232 14.59 11.01 -13.50
N LYS A 233 15.76 11.07 -14.16
CA LYS A 233 16.65 9.92 -14.34
C LYS A 233 17.07 9.29 -13.01
N ILE A 234 17.40 10.11 -12.01
CA ILE A 234 17.81 9.64 -10.67
C ILE A 234 16.69 8.81 -10.03
N TYR A 235 15.45 9.28 -10.12
CA TYR A 235 14.31 8.56 -9.56
C TYR A 235 13.97 7.29 -10.33
N MET A 236 14.21 7.24 -11.64
CA MET A 236 14.07 6.01 -12.42
C MET A 236 15.11 4.97 -11.99
N TYR A 237 16.37 5.36 -11.79
CA TYR A 237 17.40 4.44 -11.25
C TYR A 237 17.04 3.97 -9.83
N ALA A 238 16.53 4.87 -8.99
CA ALA A 238 16.09 4.51 -7.63
C ALA A 238 14.92 3.50 -7.66
N ILE A 239 13.94 3.67 -8.56
CA ILE A 239 12.85 2.71 -8.75
C ILE A 239 13.42 1.35 -9.19
N CYS A 240 14.28 1.31 -10.21
CA CYS A 240 14.89 0.06 -10.66
C CYS A 240 15.66 -0.64 -9.54
N ALA A 241 16.49 0.10 -8.81
CA ALA A 241 17.26 -0.43 -7.68
C ALA A 241 16.34 -0.97 -6.58
N GLN A 242 15.22 -0.30 -6.29
CA GLN A 242 14.25 -0.75 -5.31
C GLN A 242 13.54 -2.04 -5.72
N TRP A 243 13.19 -2.23 -7.00
CA TRP A 243 12.64 -3.50 -7.47
C TRP A 243 13.66 -4.64 -7.40
N ILE A 244 14.90 -4.39 -7.86
CA ILE A 244 15.99 -5.37 -7.74
C ILE A 244 16.19 -5.76 -6.28
N PHE A 245 16.25 -4.78 -5.37
CA PHE A 245 16.37 -5.04 -3.95
C PHE A 245 15.18 -5.84 -3.39
N SER A 246 13.95 -5.50 -3.78
CA SER A 246 12.73 -6.18 -3.31
C SER A 246 12.67 -7.66 -3.75
N ILE A 247 13.23 -7.96 -4.93
CA ILE A 247 13.39 -9.32 -5.46
C ILE A 247 14.52 -10.04 -4.71
N LEU A 248 15.72 -9.45 -4.64
CA LEU A 248 16.89 -10.11 -4.09
C LEU A 248 16.82 -10.36 -2.58
N GLN A 249 16.21 -9.45 -1.81
CA GLN A 249 16.19 -9.56 -0.35
C GLN A 249 15.47 -10.82 0.16
N LEU A 250 14.55 -11.40 -0.64
CA LEU A 250 13.77 -12.58 -0.26
C LEU A 250 14.42 -13.90 -0.73
N LEU A 251 15.43 -13.82 -1.60
CA LEU A 251 16.14 -14.98 -2.13
C LEU A 251 16.71 -15.91 -1.02
N PRO A 252 17.33 -15.39 0.05
CA PRO A 252 17.87 -16.24 1.13
C PRO A 252 16.81 -17.11 1.80
N ILE A 253 15.56 -16.66 1.82
CA ILE A 253 14.49 -17.35 2.54
C ILE A 253 13.92 -18.48 1.69
N ILE A 254 13.76 -18.26 0.38
CA ILE A 254 13.38 -19.33 -0.55
C ILE A 254 14.46 -20.40 -0.57
N LEU A 255 15.72 -20.00 -0.75
CA LEU A 255 16.83 -20.94 -0.85
C LEU A 255 17.04 -21.73 0.45
N GLY A 256 16.67 -21.16 1.59
CA GLY A 256 16.69 -21.83 2.89
C GLY A 256 15.53 -22.79 3.15
N ASN A 257 14.63 -23.02 2.18
CA ASN A 257 13.47 -23.92 2.33
C ASN A 257 12.56 -23.59 3.53
N ASN A 258 12.45 -22.30 3.83
CA ASN A 258 11.87 -21.77 5.06
C ASN A 258 10.35 -21.51 4.99
N GLN A 259 9.72 -21.86 3.88
CA GLN A 259 8.29 -21.73 3.67
C GLN A 259 7.63 -23.09 3.87
N ILE A 260 6.55 -23.13 4.63
CA ILE A 260 5.75 -24.34 4.85
C ILE A 260 4.39 -24.20 4.21
N TYR A 261 3.87 -25.33 3.73
CA TYR A 261 2.52 -25.43 3.24
C TYR A 261 1.56 -25.74 4.39
N ILE A 262 0.68 -24.79 4.70
CA ILE A 262 -0.33 -24.94 5.75
C ILE A 262 -1.51 -25.71 5.15
N LYS A 263 -1.54 -27.03 5.38
CA LYS A 263 -2.51 -27.96 4.77
C LYS A 263 -3.97 -27.57 5.00
N HIS A 264 -4.31 -27.00 6.16
CA HIS A 264 -5.69 -26.64 6.51
C HIS A 264 -6.19 -25.38 5.83
N GLU A 265 -5.29 -24.50 5.40
CA GLU A 265 -5.65 -23.21 4.82
C GLU A 265 -5.34 -23.11 3.33
N TYR A 266 -4.62 -24.09 2.77
CA TYR A 266 -4.17 -24.11 1.37
C TYR A 266 -3.26 -22.92 1.02
N LEU A 267 -2.45 -22.48 1.97
CA LEU A 267 -1.57 -21.30 1.88
C LEU A 267 -0.12 -21.71 2.16
N CYS A 268 0.83 -21.02 1.51
CA CYS A 268 2.24 -21.10 1.87
C CYS A 268 2.63 -19.84 2.60
N GLN A 269 3.20 -20.03 3.77
CA GLN A 269 3.71 -18.95 4.59
C GLN A 269 5.06 -19.36 5.16
N PHE A 270 5.77 -18.41 5.74
CA PHE A 270 6.96 -18.74 6.51
C PHE A 270 6.55 -19.59 7.71
N ALA A 271 7.29 -20.65 7.98
CA ALA A 271 7.06 -21.44 9.18
C ALA A 271 7.27 -20.53 10.39
N ILE A 272 6.30 -20.52 11.31
CA ILE A 272 6.44 -19.83 12.61
C ILE A 272 7.71 -20.33 13.32
N GLU A 273 8.00 -21.63 13.19
CA GLU A 273 9.21 -22.29 13.67
C GLU A 273 10.50 -21.67 13.10
N ASN A 274 10.48 -21.10 11.90
CA ASN A 274 11.61 -20.39 11.33
C ASN A 274 11.61 -18.91 11.73
N SER A 275 11.80 -18.72 13.03
CA SER A 275 11.86 -17.41 13.65
C SER A 275 12.89 -16.47 13.01
N LYS A 276 14.03 -17.01 12.56
CA LYS A 276 15.07 -16.25 11.84
C LYS A 276 14.55 -15.62 10.55
N GLY A 277 13.81 -16.40 9.73
CA GLY A 277 13.24 -15.89 8.48
C GLY A 277 12.15 -14.84 8.71
N ILE A 278 11.31 -15.05 9.73
CA ILE A 278 10.25 -14.10 10.10
C ILE A 278 10.88 -12.80 10.63
N CYS A 279 11.84 -12.87 11.54
CA CYS A 279 12.57 -11.69 12.02
C CYS A 279 13.22 -10.96 10.84
N TYR A 280 13.99 -11.67 10.01
CA TYR A 280 14.67 -11.07 8.87
C TYR A 280 13.70 -10.35 7.92
N THR A 281 12.59 -10.99 7.54
CA THR A 281 11.59 -10.37 6.66
C THR A 281 10.90 -9.19 7.30
N ASN A 282 10.57 -9.26 8.58
CA ASN A 282 9.92 -8.16 9.28
C ASN A 282 10.87 -6.95 9.39
N PHE A 283 12.14 -7.18 9.73
CA PHE A 283 13.13 -6.11 9.78
C PHE A 283 13.34 -5.45 8.42
N THR A 284 13.56 -6.26 7.37
CA THR A 284 13.86 -5.76 6.03
C THR A 284 12.65 -5.13 5.33
N ASN A 285 11.49 -5.79 5.34
CA ASN A 285 10.31 -5.29 4.64
C ASN A 285 9.55 -4.20 5.39
N TYR A 286 9.67 -4.12 6.71
CA TYR A 286 8.84 -3.23 7.53
C TYR A 286 9.65 -2.29 8.42
N MET A 287 10.41 -2.79 9.39
CA MET A 287 11.03 -1.93 10.41
C MET A 287 12.04 -0.94 9.82
N ILE A 288 12.99 -1.42 9.03
CA ILE A 288 14.03 -0.58 8.40
C ILE A 288 13.41 0.53 7.56
N PRO A 289 12.54 0.25 6.57
CA PRO A 289 11.99 1.32 5.74
C PRO A 289 11.09 2.28 6.53
N VAL A 290 10.33 1.80 7.52
CA VAL A 290 9.54 2.68 8.42
C VAL A 290 10.45 3.63 9.20
N ILE A 291 11.53 3.13 9.80
CA ILE A 291 12.51 3.95 10.54
C ILE A 291 13.15 4.99 9.61
N ILE A 292 13.53 4.60 8.39
CA ILE A 292 14.08 5.54 7.39
C ILE A 292 13.07 6.64 7.08
N ILE A 293 11.81 6.28 6.86
CA ILE A 293 10.73 7.25 6.61
C ILE A 293 10.56 8.20 7.81
N MET A 294 10.59 7.69 9.04
CA MET A 294 10.53 8.51 10.27
C MET A 294 11.66 9.51 10.34
N ILE A 295 12.90 9.06 10.15
CA ILE A 295 14.09 9.92 10.19
C ILE A 295 13.99 11.03 9.15
N ILE A 296 13.57 10.69 7.92
CA ILE A 296 13.38 11.66 6.85
C ILE A 296 12.34 12.72 7.22
N TYR A 297 11.17 12.31 7.71
CA TYR A 297 10.11 13.26 8.06
C TYR A 297 10.43 14.08 9.31
N TYR A 298 11.16 13.52 10.26
CA TYR A 298 11.68 14.25 11.40
C TYR A 298 12.62 15.36 10.94
N LYS A 299 13.59 15.05 10.06
CA LYS A 299 14.50 16.05 9.47
C LYS A 299 13.76 17.12 8.68
N ILE A 300 12.76 16.74 7.86
CA ILE A 300 11.92 17.70 7.13
C ILE A 300 11.22 18.64 8.13
N THR A 301 10.60 18.11 9.17
CA THR A 301 9.86 18.91 10.16
C THR A 301 10.77 19.88 10.90
N ARG A 302 11.93 19.40 11.38
CA ARG A 302 12.92 20.23 12.06
C ARG A 302 13.43 21.36 11.18
N SER A 303 13.82 21.06 9.94
CA SER A 303 14.31 22.06 8.98
C SER A 303 13.26 23.12 8.66
N VAL A 304 11.97 22.74 8.64
CA VAL A 304 10.87 23.69 8.44
C VAL A 304 10.66 24.56 9.68
N GLY A 305 10.77 24.00 10.90
CA GLY A 305 10.66 24.75 12.15
C GLY A 305 11.80 25.75 12.39
N GLU A 306 13.05 25.38 12.09
CA GLU A 306 14.21 26.28 12.20
C GLU A 306 14.06 27.52 11.28
N LYS A 307 13.48 27.33 10.08
CA LYS A 307 13.20 28.44 9.15
C LYS A 307 12.06 29.35 9.63
N GLU A 308 11.16 28.87 10.48
CA GLU A 308 10.08 29.67 11.07
C GLU A 308 10.61 30.61 12.16
N ASN A 309 11.52 30.12 13.01
CA ASN A 309 12.09 30.90 14.12
C ASN A 309 13.01 32.03 13.66
N ASN A 310 13.72 31.89 12.53
CA ASN A 310 14.70 32.88 12.07
C ASN A 310 14.09 34.16 11.46
N GLY A 311 12.77 34.39 11.57
CA GLY A 311 12.09 35.67 11.32
C GLY A 311 12.13 36.22 9.88
N THR A 312 12.92 35.62 9.00
CA THR A 312 13.27 36.15 7.67
C THR A 312 12.16 35.97 6.63
N TYR A 313 11.05 35.31 6.98
CA TYR A 313 9.96 34.97 6.05
C TYR A 313 8.55 35.22 6.60
N ARG A 314 8.27 36.43 7.12
CA ARG A 314 6.90 36.84 7.52
C ARG A 314 5.84 36.61 6.43
N TYR A 315 6.21 36.73 5.15
CA TYR A 315 5.26 36.57 4.03
C TYR A 315 4.96 35.10 3.64
N ASN A 316 5.72 34.12 4.16
CA ASN A 316 5.44 32.68 3.93
C ASN A 316 4.98 31.94 5.21
N ILE A 317 4.87 32.60 6.37
CA ILE A 317 4.53 31.96 7.65
C ILE A 317 3.25 31.11 7.58
N HIS A 318 2.14 31.62 7.04
CA HIS A 318 0.89 30.85 6.94
C HIS A 318 1.02 29.58 6.10
N ARG A 319 1.98 29.59 5.18
CA ARG A 319 2.22 28.53 4.20
C ARG A 319 3.17 27.47 4.76
N THR A 320 4.20 27.91 5.46
CA THR A 320 5.12 27.06 6.23
C THR A 320 4.36 26.36 7.36
N ARG A 321 3.52 27.09 8.10
CA ARG A 321 2.68 26.53 9.17
C ARG A 321 1.74 25.41 8.67
N ARG A 322 1.16 25.56 7.48
CA ARG A 322 0.40 24.46 6.85
C ARG A 322 1.26 23.24 6.54
N GLN A 323 2.51 23.43 6.09
CA GLN A 323 3.42 22.30 5.85
C GLN A 323 3.84 21.62 7.15
N VAL A 324 4.08 22.38 8.22
CA VAL A 324 4.40 21.84 9.56
C VAL A 324 3.23 21.01 10.09
N VAL A 325 2.02 21.56 10.13
CA VAL A 325 0.83 20.82 10.63
C VAL A 325 0.62 19.51 9.86
N LEU A 326 0.89 19.52 8.56
CA LEU A 326 0.75 18.34 7.73
C LEU A 326 1.87 17.32 7.90
N THR A 327 3.10 17.78 8.15
CA THR A 327 4.24 16.89 8.44
C THR A 327 4.13 16.33 9.86
N GLN A 328 3.63 17.11 10.81
CA GLN A 328 3.29 16.67 12.15
C GLN A 328 2.21 15.58 12.12
N ARG A 329 1.18 15.73 11.27
CA ARG A 329 0.21 14.66 11.03
C ARG A 329 0.85 13.41 10.44
N ILE A 330 1.84 13.52 9.54
CA ILE A 330 2.62 12.36 9.06
C ILE A 330 3.35 11.70 10.24
N LEU A 331 4.08 12.47 11.05
CA LEU A 331 4.88 11.94 12.14
C LEU A 331 4.03 11.23 13.20
N ILE A 332 2.89 11.81 13.58
CA ILE A 332 1.91 11.17 14.46
C ILE A 332 1.48 9.83 13.85
N LEU A 333 1.25 9.82 12.55
CA LEU A 333 0.80 8.62 11.87
C LEU A 333 1.87 7.55 11.76
N ILE A 334 3.12 7.92 11.52
CA ILE A 334 4.21 6.95 11.53
C ILE A 334 4.48 6.45 12.96
N ALA A 335 4.32 7.30 13.97
CA ALA A 335 4.36 6.87 15.35
C ALA A 335 3.25 5.86 15.66
N ILE A 336 2.02 6.06 15.14
CA ILE A 336 0.95 5.07 15.23
C ILE A 336 1.33 3.78 14.47
N LEU A 337 1.99 3.85 13.31
CA LEU A 337 2.55 2.69 12.60
C LEU A 337 3.45 1.88 13.48
N PHE A 338 4.41 2.56 14.10
CA PHE A 338 5.35 1.94 15.00
C PHE A 338 4.66 1.33 16.22
N VAL A 339 3.63 1.98 16.77
CA VAL A 339 2.87 1.49 17.94
C VAL A 339 1.94 0.32 17.58
N LEU A 340 1.38 0.25 16.37
CA LEU A 340 0.48 -0.83 15.96
C LEU A 340 1.22 -2.03 15.34
N GLY A 341 2.27 -1.80 14.55
CA GLY A 341 3.13 -2.86 14.00
C GLY A 341 4.21 -3.33 14.99
N GLY A 342 4.60 -2.47 15.93
CA GLY A 342 5.58 -2.77 16.97
C GLY A 342 5.23 -4.00 17.81
N PRO A 343 4.02 -4.13 18.37
CA PRO A 343 3.59 -5.29 19.12
C PRO A 343 3.79 -6.60 18.35
N TYR A 344 3.48 -6.62 17.05
CA TYR A 344 3.70 -7.80 16.20
C TYR A 344 5.17 -8.12 16.03
N THR A 345 6.00 -7.10 15.79
CA THR A 345 7.46 -7.30 15.70
C THR A 345 8.07 -7.78 17.02
N VAL A 346 7.67 -7.19 18.14
CA VAL A 346 8.13 -7.57 19.49
C VAL A 346 7.69 -8.99 19.80
N PHE A 347 6.45 -9.33 19.47
CA PHE A 347 5.92 -10.66 19.68
C PHE A 347 6.72 -11.72 18.91
N ILE A 348 6.94 -11.51 17.60
CA ILE A 348 7.77 -12.41 16.79
C ILE A 348 9.17 -12.56 17.38
N ILE A 349 9.77 -11.47 17.86
CA ILE A 349 11.10 -11.52 18.48
C ILE A 349 11.07 -12.33 19.78
N LEU A 350 10.05 -12.15 20.62
CA LEU A 350 9.91 -12.92 21.86
C LEU A 350 9.71 -14.41 21.59
N GLU A 351 8.87 -14.76 20.61
CA GLU A 351 8.69 -16.14 20.17
C GLU A 351 9.98 -16.72 19.59
N ALA A 352 10.70 -15.94 18.78
CA ALA A 352 12.01 -16.32 18.24
C ALA A 352 13.02 -16.66 19.34
N LEU A 353 13.05 -15.83 20.39
CA LEU A 353 13.92 -16.02 21.55
C LEU A 353 13.50 -17.24 22.37
N SER A 354 12.20 -17.46 22.54
CA SER A 354 11.67 -18.62 23.28
C SER A 354 11.95 -19.96 22.59
N ILE A 355 12.03 -19.98 21.25
CA ILE A 355 12.38 -21.20 20.50
C ILE A 355 13.90 -21.46 20.56
N ALA A 356 14.70 -20.40 20.74
CA ALA A 356 16.16 -20.50 20.78
C ALA A 356 16.73 -20.88 22.16
N SER A 357 15.98 -20.63 23.23
CA SER A 357 16.27 -21.07 24.61
C SER A 357 15.79 -22.50 24.85
#